data_AF-A0A673IJG9-F1
#
_entry.id   AF-A0A673IJG9-F1
#
_cell.length_a   1.000
_cell.length_b   1.000
_cell.length_c   1.000
_cell.angle_alpha   90.00
_cell.angle_beta   90.00
_cell.angle_gamma   90.00
#
_symmetry.space_group_name_H-M   'P 1'
#
loop_
_entity.id
_entity.type
_entity.pdbx_description
1 polymer ?
#
loop_
_entity_poly.entity_id
_entity_poly.type
_entity_poly.pdbx_seq_one_letter_code
_entity_poly.pdbx_strand_id
1 'polypeptide(L)'
;IKYSRRGTSPTLPPLKSEHFKPCQEKDLAYCLNDGECFVIETLSGPHKHCRCKEGFQGIRCDQFLPKTDSILSDPSDTLIYFYHINSYFCIL
;
A
#
# COMPACT_ATOMS: atom_id res chain seq x y z
N ILE A 1 28.63 40.18 -30.30
CA ILE A 1 28.79 39.24 -29.16
C ILE A 1 27.48 39.24 -28.38
N LYS A 2 26.62 38.23 -28.54
CA LYS A 2 25.40 38.06 -27.71
C LYS A 2 25.64 36.86 -26.78
N TYR A 3 25.92 37.12 -25.50
CA TYR A 3 25.97 36.07 -24.49
C TYR A 3 24.53 35.62 -24.16
N SER A 4 24.07 34.56 -24.82
CA SER A 4 22.84 33.87 -24.44
C SER A 4 23.15 32.99 -23.22
N ARG A 5 22.81 33.48 -22.03
CA ARG A 5 22.82 32.67 -20.81
C ARG A 5 21.71 31.61 -20.93
N ARG A 6 22.07 30.41 -21.36
CA ARG A 6 21.23 29.21 -21.17
C ARG A 6 21.24 28.90 -19.69
N GLY A 7 20.19 29.32 -18.99
CA GLY A 7 19.89 28.84 -17.64
C GLY A 7 19.73 27.33 -17.70
N THR A 8 20.61 26.60 -17.02
CA THR A 8 20.40 25.19 -16.71
C THR A 8 19.20 25.12 -15.77
N SER A 9 18.02 24.84 -16.33
CA SER A 9 16.86 24.44 -15.55
C SER A 9 17.25 23.18 -14.78
N PRO A 10 17.05 23.10 -13.45
CA PRO A 10 17.22 21.86 -12.73
C PRO A 10 16.30 20.83 -13.38
N THR A 11 16.87 19.79 -13.99
CA THR A 11 16.08 18.67 -14.46
C THR A 11 15.44 18.05 -13.23
N LEU A 12 14.13 18.20 -13.08
CA LEU A 12 13.36 17.53 -12.03
C LEU A 12 13.75 16.05 -12.10
N PRO A 13 14.20 15.42 -10.99
CA PRO A 13 14.53 14.00 -11.03
C PRO A 13 13.30 13.24 -11.55
N PRO A 14 13.49 12.22 -12.41
CA PRO A 14 12.36 11.41 -12.86
C PRO A 14 11.61 10.94 -11.62
N LEU A 15 10.29 11.18 -11.59
CA LEU A 15 9.42 10.78 -10.48
C LEU A 15 9.36 9.26 -10.26
N LYS A 16 10.03 8.49 -11.13
CA LYS A 16 10.14 7.03 -11.09
C LYS A 16 11.38 6.68 -10.28
N SER A 17 11.19 5.98 -9.16
CA SER A 17 12.32 5.43 -8.43
C SER A 17 13.06 4.44 -9.34
N GLU A 18 14.39 4.46 -9.32
CA GLU A 18 15.20 3.48 -10.07
C GLU A 18 15.08 2.06 -9.50
N HIS A 19 14.59 1.94 -8.26
CA HIS A 19 14.48 0.67 -7.53
C HIS A 19 13.21 -0.11 -7.83
N PHE A 20 12.15 0.53 -8.32
CA PHE A 20 10.87 -0.12 -8.58
C PHE A 20 10.57 -0.10 -10.08
N LYS A 21 10.75 -1.25 -10.72
CA LYS A 21 10.37 -1.42 -12.13
C LYS A 21 8.98 -2.03 -12.21
N PRO A 22 8.06 -1.52 -13.03
CA PRO A 22 6.76 -2.17 -13.23
C PRO A 22 6.97 -3.59 -13.78
N CYS A 23 6.11 -4.51 -13.38
CA CYS A 23 6.13 -5.88 -13.92
C CYS A 23 5.90 -5.88 -15.44
N GLN A 24 6.45 -6.89 -16.13
CA GLN A 24 6.11 -7.13 -17.53
C GLN A 24 4.66 -7.61 -17.63
N GLU A 25 4.04 -7.44 -18.80
CA GLU A 25 2.63 -7.79 -19.04
C GLU A 25 2.31 -9.26 -18.67
N LYS A 26 3.23 -10.18 -18.99
CA LYS A 26 3.16 -11.60 -18.64
C LYS A 26 3.11 -11.89 -17.13
N ASP A 27 3.63 -10.95 -16.33
CA ASP A 27 3.79 -11.09 -14.88
C ASP A 27 2.68 -10.35 -14.10
N LEU A 28 1.78 -9.64 -14.78
CA LEU A 28 0.68 -8.91 -14.14
C LEU A 28 -0.28 -9.83 -13.38
N ALA A 29 -0.43 -11.09 -13.81
CA ALA A 29 -1.23 -12.10 -13.11
C ALA A 29 -0.59 -12.61 -11.79
N TYR A 30 0.62 -12.16 -11.45
CA TYR A 30 1.23 -12.48 -10.16
C TYR A 30 0.46 -11.84 -9.00
N CYS A 31 0.09 -10.57 -9.13
CA CYS A 31 -0.75 -9.86 -8.16
C CYS A 31 -2.22 -10.02 -8.54
N LEU A 32 -3.02 -10.56 -7.63
CA LEU A 32 -4.46 -10.74 -7.81
C LEU A 32 -5.22 -9.51 -7.29
N ASN A 33 -6.54 -9.50 -7.49
CA ASN A 33 -7.46 -8.51 -6.90
C ASN A 33 -7.05 -7.04 -7.14
N ASP A 34 -6.65 -6.73 -8.38
CA ASP A 34 -6.17 -5.42 -8.84
C ASP A 34 -4.94 -4.88 -8.07
N GLY A 35 -4.10 -5.77 -7.52
CA GLY A 35 -2.85 -5.38 -6.86
C GLY A 35 -1.82 -4.80 -7.83
N GLU A 36 -1.11 -3.75 -7.41
CA GLU A 36 -0.04 -3.15 -8.23
C GLU A 36 1.21 -4.03 -8.18
N CYS A 37 1.74 -4.42 -9.34
CA CYS A 37 2.90 -5.30 -9.46
C CYS A 37 4.19 -4.52 -9.77
N PHE A 38 5.24 -4.76 -9.00
CA PHE A 38 6.57 -4.21 -9.21
C PHE A 38 7.68 -5.25 -8.99
N VAL A 39 8.80 -5.04 -9.66
CA VAL A 39 10.02 -5.83 -9.53
C VAL A 39 11.04 -5.01 -8.75
N ILE A 40 11.57 -5.63 -7.70
CA ILE A 40 12.68 -5.11 -6.91
C ILE A 40 13.94 -5.90 -7.28
N GLU A 41 14.98 -5.20 -7.72
CA GLU A 41 16.31 -5.78 -7.90
C GLU A 41 17.01 -5.84 -6.53
N THR A 42 17.26 -7.06 -6.05
CA THR A 42 18.02 -7.31 -4.82
C THR A 42 19.34 -8.00 -5.14
N LEU A 43 20.20 -8.18 -4.13
CA LEU A 43 21.44 -8.95 -4.26
C LEU A 43 21.20 -10.41 -4.69
N SER A 44 20.01 -10.94 -4.39
CA SER A 44 19.59 -12.31 -4.75
C SER A 44 18.96 -12.40 -6.15
N GLY A 45 18.82 -11.26 -6.85
CA GLY A 45 18.17 -11.15 -8.14
C GLY A 45 16.85 -10.37 -8.12
N PRO A 46 16.11 -10.35 -9.25
CA PRO A 46 14.85 -9.64 -9.38
C PRO A 46 13.70 -10.41 -8.71
N HIS A 47 13.03 -9.77 -7.75
CA HIS A 47 11.86 -10.33 -7.05
C HIS A 47 10.60 -9.54 -7.35
N LYS A 48 9.47 -10.24 -7.48
CA LYS A 48 8.15 -9.66 -7.68
C LYS A 48 7.51 -9.32 -6.34
N HIS A 49 6.95 -8.12 -6.26
CA HIS A 49 6.24 -7.61 -5.10
C HIS A 49 4.89 -7.02 -5.51
N CYS A 50 3.91 -7.18 -4.64
CA CYS A 50 2.56 -6.67 -4.83
C CYS A 50 2.24 -5.60 -3.79
N ARG A 51 1.62 -4.51 -4.23
CA ARG A 51 0.92 -3.59 -3.35
C ARG A 51 -0.57 -3.89 -3.46
N CYS A 52 -1.13 -4.41 -2.38
CA CYS A 52 -2.54 -4.83 -2.38
C CYS A 52 -3.48 -3.64 -2.26
N LYS A 53 -4.64 -3.78 -2.91
CA LYS A 53 -5.78 -2.88 -2.74
C LYS A 53 -6.38 -3.09 -1.36
N GLU A 54 -7.09 -2.06 -0.87
CA GLU A 54 -7.81 -2.13 0.39
C GLU A 54 -8.74 -3.36 0.43
N GLY A 55 -8.73 -4.07 1.57
CA GLY A 55 -9.49 -5.31 1.73
C GLY A 55 -8.76 -6.58 1.27
N PHE A 56 -7.53 -6.48 0.75
CA PHE A 56 -6.72 -7.64 0.36
C PHE A 56 -5.33 -7.60 0.98
N GLN A 57 -4.77 -8.79 1.25
CA GLN A 57 -3.44 -9.01 1.82
C GLN A 57 -2.78 -10.26 1.22
N GLY A 58 -1.57 -10.55 1.69
CA GLY A 58 -0.76 -11.68 1.23
C GLY A 58 0.21 -11.29 0.12
N ILE A 59 1.20 -12.16 -0.14
CA ILE A 59 2.29 -11.91 -1.10
C ILE A 59 1.76 -11.65 -2.52
N ARG A 60 0.59 -12.20 -2.84
CA ARG A 60 -0.08 -12.09 -4.14
C ARG A 60 -1.41 -11.34 -4.07
N CYS A 61 -1.75 -10.74 -2.93
CA CYS A 61 -3.06 -10.10 -2.71
C CYS A 61 -4.24 -11.07 -2.86
N ASP A 62 -4.04 -12.36 -2.55
CA ASP A 62 -5.01 -13.44 -2.70
C ASP A 62 -5.88 -13.66 -1.47
N GLN A 63 -5.48 -13.09 -0.34
CA GLN A 63 -6.19 -13.21 0.93
C GLN A 63 -7.07 -12.00 1.14
N PHE A 64 -8.34 -12.22 1.48
CA PHE A 64 -9.20 -11.14 1.93
C PHE A 64 -8.79 -10.69 3.33
N LEU A 65 -8.70 -9.39 3.55
CA LEU A 65 -8.70 -8.82 4.88
C LEU A 65 -10.17 -8.77 5.31
N PRO A 66 -10.65 -9.70 6.17
CA PRO A 66 -11.89 -9.41 6.86
C PRO A 66 -11.71 -8.04 7.51
N LYS A 67 -12.67 -7.13 7.29
CA LYS A 67 -12.76 -5.91 8.07
C LYS A 67 -13.01 -6.34 9.51
N THR A 68 -11.95 -6.69 10.23
CA THR A 68 -11.94 -6.50 11.65
C THR A 68 -11.87 -5.00 11.78
N ASP A 69 -13.05 -4.38 11.84
CA ASP A 69 -13.18 -3.02 12.35
C ASP A 69 -12.26 -2.91 13.57
N SER A 70 -11.55 -1.80 13.62
CA SER A 70 -10.41 -1.42 14.46
C SER A 70 -10.53 -1.63 15.98
N ILE A 71 -11.57 -2.32 16.46
CA ILE A 71 -11.90 -2.61 17.85
C ILE A 71 -10.76 -3.31 18.61
N LEU A 72 -9.84 -4.00 17.91
CA LEU A 72 -8.74 -4.73 18.56
C LEU A 72 -7.37 -4.05 18.51
N SER A 73 -7.21 -2.93 17.80
CA SER A 73 -5.93 -2.20 17.75
C SER A 73 -5.86 -1.03 18.71
N ASP A 74 -6.99 -0.60 19.27
CA ASP A 74 -7.06 0.48 20.26
C ASP A 74 -7.76 -0.03 21.54
N PRO A 75 -7.05 -0.18 22.67
CA PRO A 75 -7.66 -0.61 23.94
C PRO A 75 -8.74 0.37 24.46
N SER A 76 -8.87 1.57 23.86
CA SER A 76 -9.90 2.54 24.21
C SER A 76 -11.30 2.21 23.63
N ASP A 77 -11.39 1.55 22.47
CA ASP A 77 -12.68 1.20 21.83
C ASP A 77 -13.40 0.05 22.55
N THR A 78 -12.64 -0.86 23.14
CA THR A 78 -13.19 -1.94 23.97
C THR A 78 -13.94 -1.37 25.18
N LEU A 79 -13.38 -0.35 25.84
CA LEU A 79 -14.03 0.32 26.97
C LEU A 79 -15.31 1.01 26.52
N ILE A 80 -15.30 1.75 25.40
CA ILE A 80 -16.49 2.42 24.87
C ILE A 80 -17.59 1.41 24.55
N TYR A 81 -17.27 0.27 23.92
CA TYR A 81 -18.25 -0.79 23.64
C TYR A 81 -18.83 -1.38 24.92
N PHE A 82 -18.00 -1.68 25.93
CA PHE A 82 -18.47 -2.13 27.22
C PHE A 82 -19.35 -1.09 27.93
N TYR A 83 -18.97 0.19 27.93
CA TYR A 83 -19.80 1.27 28.50
C TYR A 83 -21.12 1.44 27.75
N HIS A 84 -21.11 1.32 26.42
CA HIS A 84 -22.32 1.36 25.60
C HIS A 84 -23.24 0.20 26.01
N ILE A 85 -22.79 -1.06 25.96
CA ILE A 85 -23.58 -2.25 26.31
C ILE A 85 -24.12 -2.19 27.75
N ASN A 86 -23.30 -1.79 28.73
CA ASN A 86 -23.73 -1.65 30.12
C ASN A 86 -24.74 -0.50 30.32
N SER A 87 -24.63 0.58 29.54
CA SER A 87 -25.60 1.68 29.55
C SER A 87 -26.96 1.23 28.99
N TYR A 88 -27.02 0.49 27.87
CA TYR A 88 -28.29 -0.04 27.35
C TYR A 88 -28.95 -1.03 28.32
N PHE A 89 -28.16 -1.85 29.01
CA PHE A 89 -28.69 -2.78 30.01
C PHE A 89 -29.21 -2.07 31.27
N CYS A 90 -28.69 -0.88 31.59
CA CYS A 90 -29.23 -0.03 32.66
C CYS A 90 -30.50 0.75 32.26
N ILE A 91 -30.89 0.76 30.99
CA ILE A 91 -32.08 1.49 30.49
C ILE A 91 -33.26 0.53 30.20
N LEU A 92 -33.06 -0.79 30.36
CA LEU A 92 -34.11 -1.83 30.35
C LEU A 92 -34.46 -2.27 31.79
#